data_AF-A0A1M7GKL0-F1
#
_entry.id   AF-A0A1M7GKL0-F1
#
_cell.length_a   1.000
_cell.length_b   1.000
_cell.length_c   1.000
_cell.angle_alpha   90.00
_cell.angle_beta   90.00
_cell.angle_gamma   90.00
#
_symmetry.space_group_name_H-M   'P 1'
#
loop_
_entity.id
_entity.type
_entity.pdbx_description
1 polymer ?
#
loop_
_entity_poly.entity_id
_entity_poly.type
_entity_poly.pdbx_seq_one_letter_code
_entity_poly.pdbx_strand_id
1 'polypeptide(L)'
;MKVTEKKISKVFATSKNITSRTCTIISVHNYHCTGTGSCASGTCDGCNYCVDSDIYTLCSNDATSPAINYLAEAPGGSTGGGSAEFDDIVVPDPFEDNDGDLSNPITQLRVKFYTFYQSLGQENSQINNLFTSNAWLSNVLSSYFLQNGFTDANKTNIQNALIKFVTFNDNFYSSNSTYNQQQEFKLWALIYFLNNPSVTLQQFNNWFSSKQVEEEGEFSEEFWNNPNLLIQQQNLPTFESFKSACPTSTTTAQTLCNGIGGEVLTMYNAVVAQNKKLNTCALRISKALNYSGIIIPSLPDNPNGTKNTIVGADGKNYIINAKSLNKWLRKTFGTPTGDNHITNSQSGVKGINFPNLILNKKGIYSMIARDEIQSTWGTGHADLLENGTCLLNCNFYDVDNNFVPVDYIDIWILN
;
A
#
# COMPACT_ATOMS: atom_id res chain seq x y z
N MET A 1 41.54 -11.80 -39.23
CA MET A 1 40.31 -12.52 -39.64
C MET A 1 39.30 -11.50 -40.11
N LYS A 2 38.68 -11.69 -41.27
CA LYS A 2 37.55 -10.87 -41.73
C LYS A 2 36.36 -11.12 -40.79
N VAL A 3 35.94 -10.12 -40.04
CA VAL A 3 34.61 -10.12 -39.41
C VAL A 3 33.61 -10.03 -40.56
N THR A 4 32.86 -11.11 -40.74
CA THR A 4 31.77 -11.14 -41.72
C THR A 4 30.55 -10.62 -40.97
N GLU A 5 30.15 -9.38 -41.26
CA GLU A 5 28.90 -8.82 -40.78
C GLU A 5 27.76 -9.71 -41.29
N LYS A 6 27.20 -10.56 -40.41
CA LYS A 6 26.11 -11.44 -40.78
C LYS A 6 24.79 -10.70 -40.55
N LYS A 7 24.46 -9.80 -41.47
CA LYS A 7 23.11 -9.22 -41.56
C LYS A 7 22.10 -10.34 -41.86
N ILE A 8 21.47 -10.88 -40.82
CA ILE A 8 20.27 -11.71 -41.00
C ILE A 8 19.09 -10.74 -41.08
N SER A 9 18.94 -10.12 -42.25
CA SER A 9 17.70 -9.41 -42.60
C SER A 9 16.65 -10.45 -42.99
N LYS A 10 15.97 -11.06 -42.01
CA LYS A 10 14.72 -11.78 -42.28
C LYS A 10 13.60 -10.76 -42.46
N VAL A 11 13.51 -10.20 -43.67
CA VAL A 11 12.36 -9.42 -44.11
C VAL A 11 11.21 -10.40 -44.37
N PHE A 12 10.24 -10.46 -43.46
CA PHE A 12 8.97 -11.13 -43.74
C PHE A 12 8.07 -10.20 -44.55
N ALA A 13 8.29 -10.12 -45.87
CA ALA A 13 7.30 -9.56 -46.79
C ALA A 13 7.53 -10.03 -48.23
N THR A 14 6.70 -10.96 -48.70
CA THR A 14 6.52 -11.25 -50.12
C THR A 14 5.37 -10.43 -50.69
N SER A 15 5.62 -9.18 -51.09
CA SER A 15 4.88 -8.56 -52.21
C SER A 15 5.66 -7.40 -52.82
N LYS A 16 5.90 -7.50 -54.13
CA LYS A 16 6.45 -6.41 -54.95
C LYS A 16 5.32 -5.41 -55.22
N ASN A 17 5.54 -4.13 -54.92
CA ASN A 17 4.74 -2.94 -55.24
C ASN A 17 3.76 -2.44 -54.16
N ILE A 18 4.27 -1.76 -53.12
CA ILE A 18 3.49 -0.79 -52.31
C ILE A 18 4.45 0.33 -51.83
N THR A 19 4.12 1.60 -52.09
CA THR A 19 5.02 2.77 -51.95
C THR A 19 4.86 3.62 -50.68
N SER A 20 4.23 3.11 -49.62
CA SER A 20 4.29 3.77 -48.30
C SER A 20 4.06 2.77 -47.18
N ARG A 21 5.10 2.42 -46.43
CA ARG A 21 4.98 1.70 -45.15
C ARG A 21 5.63 2.54 -44.06
N THR A 22 4.92 2.77 -42.97
CA THR A 22 5.52 3.11 -41.68
C THR A 22 6.05 1.80 -41.09
N CYS A 23 7.36 1.69 -40.95
CA CYS A 23 8.00 0.55 -40.28
C CYS A 23 8.56 1.04 -38.95
N THR A 24 8.39 0.25 -37.90
CA THR A 24 9.09 0.45 -36.63
C THR A 24 10.33 -0.40 -36.64
N ILE A 25 11.49 0.21 -36.39
CA ILE A 25 12.75 -0.51 -36.22
C ILE A 25 12.92 -0.75 -34.72
N ILE A 26 13.09 -2.02 -34.34
CA ILE A 26 13.46 -2.44 -32.99
C ILE A 26 14.86 -3.01 -33.09
N SER A 27 15.82 -2.38 -32.42
CA SER A 27 17.20 -2.83 -32.39
C SER A 27 17.46 -3.51 -31.05
N VAL A 28 17.55 -4.83 -31.07
CA VAL A 28 17.90 -5.61 -29.88
C VAL A 28 19.41 -5.77 -29.86
N HIS A 29 20.04 -5.27 -28.80
CA HIS A 29 21.49 -5.40 -28.62
C HIS A 29 21.78 -6.53 -27.64
N ASN A 30 22.31 -7.63 -28.16
CA ASN A 30 22.81 -8.76 -27.39
C ASN A 30 24.29 -8.51 -27.08
N TYR A 31 24.59 -8.18 -25.83
CA TYR A 31 25.96 -7.98 -25.37
C TYR A 31 26.53 -9.31 -24.90
N HIS A 32 27.58 -9.81 -25.57
CA HIS A 32 28.26 -11.03 -25.14
C HIS A 32 29.79 -10.89 -25.14
N CYS A 33 30.44 -11.55 -24.19
CA CYS A 33 31.89 -11.63 -24.08
C CYS A 33 32.40 -12.73 -25.05
N THR A 34 33.07 -12.36 -26.14
CA THR A 34 33.48 -13.32 -27.19
C THR A 34 34.63 -14.26 -26.80
N GLY A 35 35.22 -14.08 -25.62
CA GLY A 35 36.37 -14.88 -25.15
C GLY A 35 37.61 -14.75 -26.04
N THR A 36 37.69 -13.71 -26.87
CA THR A 36 38.82 -13.46 -27.78
C THR A 36 39.26 -11.98 -27.70
N GLY A 37 40.49 -11.70 -28.15
CA GLY A 37 41.05 -10.35 -28.07
C GLY A 37 41.21 -9.85 -26.63
N SER A 38 40.95 -8.56 -26.39
CA SER A 38 41.05 -7.94 -25.07
C SER A 38 40.09 -8.55 -24.01
N CYS A 39 39.09 -9.32 -24.44
CA CYS A 39 38.09 -9.98 -23.58
C CYS A 39 38.38 -11.48 -23.34
N ALA A 40 39.60 -11.95 -23.65
CA ALA A 40 39.96 -13.38 -23.55
C ALA A 40 39.93 -13.97 -22.13
N SER A 41 39.97 -13.13 -21.09
CA SER A 41 39.92 -13.58 -19.69
C SER A 41 38.51 -13.88 -19.17
N GLY A 42 37.46 -13.67 -19.99
CA GLY A 42 36.08 -13.96 -19.61
C GLY A 42 35.43 -12.94 -18.66
N THR A 43 36.13 -11.85 -18.32
CA THR A 43 35.61 -10.75 -17.52
C THR A 43 35.33 -9.55 -18.42
N CYS A 44 34.05 -9.26 -18.67
CA CYS A 44 33.62 -8.08 -19.40
C CYS A 44 33.74 -6.85 -18.46
N ASP A 45 34.85 -6.11 -18.54
CA ASP A 45 35.16 -4.96 -17.70
C ASP A 45 34.63 -3.61 -18.25
N GLY A 46 33.57 -3.68 -19.05
CA GLY A 46 32.82 -2.51 -19.48
C GLY A 46 33.50 -1.65 -20.55
N CYS A 47 34.66 -2.04 -21.10
CA CYS A 47 35.34 -1.28 -22.15
C CYS A 47 35.64 -2.13 -23.40
N ASN A 48 34.91 -1.84 -24.48
CA ASN A 48 34.97 -2.39 -25.85
C ASN A 48 34.19 -3.70 -26.09
N TYR A 49 32.88 -3.54 -26.23
CA TYR A 49 31.90 -4.58 -26.54
C TYR A 49 31.98 -5.07 -28.00
N CYS A 50 31.94 -6.38 -28.21
CA CYS A 50 31.25 -6.92 -29.39
C CYS A 50 29.75 -6.88 -29.09
N VAL A 51 29.04 -6.05 -29.81
CA VAL A 51 27.58 -5.98 -29.78
C VAL A 51 27.10 -6.84 -30.93
N ASP A 52 26.38 -7.92 -30.67
CA ASP A 52 25.52 -8.47 -31.71
C ASP A 52 24.22 -7.68 -31.64
N SER A 53 23.94 -6.90 -32.67
CA SER A 53 22.70 -6.15 -32.76
C SER A 53 21.80 -6.88 -33.74
N ASP A 54 20.73 -7.48 -33.23
CA ASP A 54 19.66 -7.94 -34.09
C ASP A 54 18.72 -6.76 -34.36
N ILE A 55 18.76 -6.26 -35.58
CA ILE A 55 17.86 -5.20 -36.03
C ILE A 55 16.62 -5.86 -36.62
N TYR A 56 15.50 -5.68 -35.93
CA TYR A 56 14.19 -6.13 -36.39
C TYR A 56 13.44 -4.95 -37.00
N THR A 57 13.09 -5.06 -38.27
CA THR A 57 12.20 -4.09 -38.92
C THR A 57 10.80 -4.67 -39.00
N LEU A 58 9.89 -4.14 -38.18
CA LEU A 58 8.48 -4.49 -38.22
C LEU A 58 7.76 -3.54 -39.20
N CYS A 59 7.45 -4.06 -40.38
CA CYS A 59 6.61 -3.39 -41.36
C CYS A 59 5.27 -4.10 -41.46
N SER A 60 4.15 -3.39 -41.26
CA SER A 60 2.80 -3.94 -41.51
C SER A 60 2.21 -3.46 -42.83
N ASN A 61 1.34 -4.29 -43.40
CA ASN A 61 0.53 -3.99 -44.58
C ASN A 61 -0.96 -3.82 -44.26
N ASP A 62 -1.38 -4.14 -43.04
CA ASP A 62 -2.79 -4.20 -42.66
C ASP A 62 -3.12 -3.17 -41.60
N ALA A 63 -4.05 -2.28 -41.93
CA ALA A 63 -4.71 -1.38 -40.99
C ALA A 63 -5.62 -2.11 -39.96
N THR A 64 -5.57 -3.44 -39.90
CA THR A 64 -6.40 -4.27 -39.00
C THR A 64 -5.62 -5.34 -38.23
N SER A 65 -4.27 -5.26 -38.18
CA SER A 65 -3.49 -6.12 -37.29
C SER A 65 -3.41 -5.51 -35.87
N PRO A 66 -3.87 -6.19 -34.81
CA PRO A 66 -4.00 -5.63 -33.45
C PRO A 66 -2.67 -5.31 -32.75
N ALA A 67 -1.52 -5.48 -33.42
CA ALA A 67 -0.21 -5.10 -32.90
C ALA A 67 0.17 -3.63 -33.16
N ILE A 68 -0.58 -2.87 -34.00
CA ILE A 68 -0.22 -1.49 -34.38
C ILE A 68 -1.22 -0.42 -33.96
N ASN A 69 -2.43 -0.78 -33.51
CA ASN A 69 -3.44 0.21 -33.11
C ASN A 69 -3.12 1.02 -31.84
N TYR A 70 -1.91 0.90 -31.27
CA TYR A 70 -1.46 1.73 -30.15
C TYR A 70 -0.30 2.68 -30.48
N LEU A 71 0.16 2.76 -31.74
CA LEU A 71 1.26 3.64 -32.14
C LEU A 71 0.86 4.74 -33.15
N ALA A 72 -0.42 4.96 -33.37
CA ALA A 72 -0.90 6.05 -34.20
C ALA A 72 -1.76 7.01 -33.38
N GLU A 73 -1.13 8.04 -32.81
CA GLU A 73 -1.64 9.43 -32.77
C GLU A 73 -0.61 10.36 -32.10
N ALA A 74 0.33 10.88 -32.89
CA ALA A 74 0.94 12.18 -32.64
C ALA A 74 0.75 13.01 -33.93
N PRO A 75 0.28 14.27 -33.85
CA PRO A 75 -0.15 15.03 -35.01
C PRO A 75 1.05 15.43 -35.88
N GLY A 76 0.93 15.10 -37.17
CA GLY A 76 1.95 15.34 -38.18
C GLY A 76 2.14 16.82 -38.52
N GLY A 77 3.39 17.15 -38.86
CA GLY A 77 3.78 18.45 -39.39
C GLY A 77 5.00 18.35 -40.31
N SER A 78 4.71 18.31 -41.61
CA SER A 78 5.53 18.77 -42.74
C SER A 78 6.72 17.95 -43.26
N THR A 79 6.70 17.86 -44.58
CA THR A 79 7.59 17.22 -45.53
C THR A 79 9.02 17.78 -45.56
N GLY A 80 10.00 16.89 -45.63
CA GLY A 80 11.37 17.21 -46.05
C GLY A 80 12.24 15.95 -46.03
N GLY A 81 12.64 15.47 -47.20
CA GLY A 81 13.50 14.30 -47.33
C GLY A 81 14.85 14.51 -46.64
N GLY A 82 15.08 13.73 -45.59
CA GLY A 82 16.35 13.55 -44.91
C GLY A 82 16.33 12.18 -44.26
N SER A 83 17.43 11.44 -44.36
CA SER A 83 17.63 10.21 -43.60
C SER A 83 17.59 10.56 -42.11
N ALA A 84 16.44 10.34 -41.47
CA ALA A 84 16.35 10.42 -40.03
C ALA A 84 17.16 9.25 -39.44
N GLU A 85 18.10 9.57 -38.56
CA GLU A 85 18.56 8.62 -37.56
C GLU A 85 17.31 8.18 -36.80
N PHE A 86 17.00 6.88 -36.89
CA PHE A 86 15.92 6.31 -36.10
C PHE A 86 16.46 6.12 -34.69
N ASP A 87 15.82 6.73 -33.69
CA ASP A 87 16.10 6.42 -32.29
C ASP A 87 15.83 4.92 -32.07
N ASP A 88 16.90 4.14 -31.94
CA ASP A 88 16.85 2.71 -31.70
C ASP A 88 16.14 2.42 -30.37
N ILE A 89 15.07 1.62 -30.43
CA ILE A 89 14.44 1.07 -29.23
C ILE A 89 15.35 -0.01 -28.66
N VAL A 90 16.17 0.35 -27.68
CA VAL A 90 16.94 -0.61 -26.89
C VAL A 90 16.01 -1.28 -25.87
N VAL A 91 15.71 -2.55 -26.08
CA VAL A 91 15.05 -3.40 -25.08
C VAL A 91 16.17 -4.03 -24.25
N PRO A 92 16.48 -3.53 -23.03
CA PRO A 92 17.40 -4.22 -22.15
C PRO A 92 16.84 -5.62 -21.87
N ASP A 93 17.70 -6.62 -21.98
CA ASP A 93 17.34 -8.03 -21.78
C ASP A 93 17.60 -8.43 -20.31
N PRO A 94 16.56 -8.56 -19.47
CA PRO A 94 16.74 -9.06 -18.10
C PRO A 94 16.78 -10.60 -18.03
N PHE A 95 16.73 -11.33 -19.15
CA PHE A 95 16.68 -12.79 -19.17
C PHE A 95 17.68 -13.31 -20.19
N GLU A 96 18.77 -13.96 -19.75
CA GLU A 96 19.87 -14.49 -20.57
C GLU A 96 19.47 -15.65 -21.52
N ASP A 97 18.42 -15.46 -22.32
CA ASP A 97 17.93 -16.45 -23.26
C ASP A 97 18.31 -15.99 -24.66
N ASN A 98 19.32 -16.64 -25.25
CA ASN A 98 19.94 -16.37 -26.56
C ASN A 98 19.00 -16.38 -27.81
N ASP A 99 17.69 -16.29 -27.65
CA ASP A 99 16.74 -16.46 -28.74
C ASP A 99 16.02 -15.15 -29.07
N GLY A 100 16.61 -14.39 -30.01
CA GLY A 100 15.98 -13.29 -30.76
C GLY A 100 14.80 -13.73 -31.66
N ASP A 101 14.10 -14.81 -31.31
CA ASP A 101 12.94 -15.28 -32.05
C ASP A 101 11.73 -14.37 -31.75
N LEU A 102 11.41 -13.46 -32.69
CA LEU A 102 10.20 -12.64 -32.61
C LEU A 102 8.89 -13.43 -32.69
N SER A 103 8.93 -14.71 -33.06
CA SER A 103 7.77 -15.59 -32.99
C SER A 103 7.58 -16.17 -31.58
N ASN A 104 8.59 -16.08 -30.71
CA ASN A 104 8.46 -16.46 -29.31
C ASN A 104 7.44 -15.55 -28.60
N PRO A 105 6.37 -16.12 -28.01
CA PRO A 105 5.34 -15.35 -27.30
C PRO A 105 5.90 -14.46 -26.19
N ILE A 106 6.99 -14.87 -25.53
CA ILE A 106 7.68 -14.10 -24.49
C ILE A 106 8.34 -12.86 -25.11
N THR A 107 9.05 -13.01 -26.23
CA THR A 107 9.67 -11.89 -26.95
C THR A 107 8.62 -10.89 -27.44
N GLN A 108 7.49 -11.38 -27.98
CA GLN A 108 6.36 -10.51 -28.35
C GLN A 108 5.76 -9.77 -27.16
N LEU A 109 5.64 -10.43 -26.02
CA LEU A 109 5.19 -9.79 -24.78
C LEU A 109 6.17 -8.72 -24.31
N ARG A 110 7.49 -8.96 -24.40
CA ARG A 110 8.53 -7.98 -24.03
C ARG A 110 8.42 -6.72 -24.88
N VAL A 111 8.30 -6.86 -26.21
CA VAL A 111 8.13 -5.72 -27.11
C VAL A 111 6.88 -4.93 -26.77
N LYS A 112 5.74 -5.61 -26.62
CA LYS A 112 4.46 -4.98 -26.24
C LYS A 112 4.56 -4.26 -24.89
N PHE A 113 5.17 -4.91 -23.90
CA PHE A 113 5.41 -4.34 -22.58
C PHE A 113 6.29 -3.09 -22.67
N TYR A 114 7.40 -3.14 -23.39
CA TYR A 114 8.31 -2.01 -23.53
C TYR A 114 7.61 -0.80 -24.16
N THR A 115 6.86 -1.00 -25.24
CA THR A 115 6.10 0.09 -25.88
C THR A 115 5.09 0.72 -24.90
N PHE A 116 4.36 -0.10 -24.15
CA PHE A 116 3.44 0.38 -23.12
C PHE A 116 4.15 1.09 -21.96
N TYR A 117 5.27 0.55 -21.50
CA TYR A 117 6.08 1.14 -20.43
C TYR A 117 6.58 2.53 -20.82
N GLN A 118 7.04 2.69 -22.07
CA GLN A 118 7.44 4.01 -22.59
C GLN A 118 6.26 4.97 -22.72
N SER A 119 5.09 4.50 -23.19
CA SER A 119 3.91 5.37 -23.32
C SER A 119 3.43 5.91 -21.97
N LEU A 120 3.49 5.09 -20.90
CA LEU A 120 3.16 5.53 -19.54
C LEU A 120 4.01 6.71 -19.07
N GLY A 121 5.31 6.71 -19.35
CA GLY A 121 6.21 7.81 -18.99
C GLY A 121 5.97 9.09 -19.80
N GLN A 122 5.64 8.95 -21.09
CA GLN A 122 5.34 10.07 -21.98
C GLN A 122 4.02 10.77 -21.60
N GLU A 123 3.01 9.99 -21.21
CA GLU A 123 1.69 10.48 -20.82
C GLU A 123 1.69 11.12 -19.42
N ASN A 124 2.60 10.71 -18.53
CA ASN A 124 2.65 11.19 -17.15
C ASN A 124 4.10 11.35 -16.65
N SER A 125 4.52 12.61 -16.51
CA SER A 125 5.87 12.97 -16.07
C SER A 125 6.22 12.46 -14.66
N GLN A 126 5.24 12.30 -13.77
CA GLN A 126 5.49 11.75 -12.43
C GLN A 126 5.77 10.24 -12.51
N ILE A 127 5.08 9.52 -13.40
CA ILE A 127 5.37 8.11 -13.67
C ILE A 127 6.75 7.97 -14.31
N ASN A 128 7.11 8.86 -15.23
CA ASN A 128 8.46 8.88 -15.82
C ASN A 128 9.56 9.05 -14.74
N ASN A 129 9.39 10.03 -13.85
CA ASN A 129 10.33 10.26 -12.75
C ASN A 129 10.43 9.04 -11.80
N LEU A 130 9.29 8.37 -11.59
CA LEU A 130 9.24 7.14 -10.80
C LEU A 130 10.06 6.03 -11.48
N PHE A 131 9.89 5.83 -12.79
CA PHE A 131 10.62 4.84 -13.58
C PHE A 131 12.13 5.09 -13.61
N THR A 132 12.56 6.35 -13.79
CA THR A 132 14.00 6.68 -13.76
C THR A 132 14.63 6.45 -12.38
N SER A 133 13.85 6.59 -11.32
CA SER A 133 14.33 6.44 -9.93
C SER A 133 14.25 5.01 -9.40
N ASN A 134 13.52 4.11 -10.07
CA ASN A 134 13.19 2.78 -9.58
C ASN A 134 13.25 1.74 -10.70
N ALA A 135 14.47 1.31 -11.05
CA ALA A 135 14.70 0.32 -12.11
C ALA A 135 13.97 -1.02 -11.88
N TRP A 136 13.61 -1.35 -10.63
CA TRP A 136 12.87 -2.57 -10.28
C TRP A 136 11.41 -2.58 -10.78
N LEU A 137 10.83 -1.42 -11.12
CA LEU A 137 9.42 -1.32 -11.55
C LEU A 137 9.15 -2.10 -12.84
N SER A 138 10.07 -2.05 -13.80
CA SER A 138 9.92 -2.76 -15.06
C SER A 138 9.73 -4.27 -14.85
N ASN A 139 10.48 -4.86 -13.92
CA ASN A 139 10.40 -6.28 -13.56
C ASN A 139 9.06 -6.64 -12.88
N VAL A 140 8.54 -5.77 -12.02
CA VAL A 140 7.25 -5.99 -11.35
C VAL A 140 6.10 -5.92 -12.35
N LEU A 141 6.10 -4.91 -13.22
CA LEU A 141 5.05 -4.72 -14.21
C LEU A 141 5.07 -5.80 -15.29
N SER A 142 6.26 -6.23 -15.74
CA SER A 142 6.38 -7.33 -16.69
C SER A 142 5.90 -8.65 -16.07
N SER A 143 6.27 -8.92 -14.81
CA SER A 143 5.78 -10.08 -14.05
C SER A 143 4.26 -10.09 -13.89
N TYR A 144 3.66 -8.92 -13.66
CA TYR A 144 2.21 -8.77 -13.60
C TYR A 144 1.54 -9.16 -14.93
N PHE A 145 2.09 -8.70 -16.07
CA PHE A 145 1.57 -9.07 -17.38
C PHE A 145 1.78 -10.55 -17.73
N LEU A 146 2.89 -11.15 -17.31
CA LEU A 146 3.12 -12.58 -17.49
C LEU A 146 2.05 -13.42 -16.76
N GLN A 147 1.62 -12.98 -15.58
CA GLN A 147 0.64 -13.69 -14.78
C GLN A 147 -0.81 -13.42 -15.21
N ASN A 148 -1.12 -12.18 -15.62
CA ASN A 148 -2.51 -11.75 -15.85
C ASN A 148 -2.86 -11.55 -17.34
N GLY A 149 -1.87 -11.59 -18.23
CA GLY A 149 -2.01 -11.37 -19.66
C GLY A 149 -1.95 -9.91 -20.08
N PHE A 150 -1.48 -9.65 -21.30
CA PHE A 150 -1.35 -8.30 -21.87
C PHE A 150 -2.65 -7.84 -22.52
N THR A 151 -3.60 -7.40 -21.71
CA THR A 151 -4.94 -6.92 -22.13
C THR A 151 -5.09 -5.43 -21.83
N ASP A 152 -6.03 -4.75 -22.49
CA ASP A 152 -6.27 -3.33 -22.23
C ASP A 152 -6.77 -3.08 -20.79
N ALA A 153 -7.58 -4.00 -20.24
CA ALA A 153 -7.99 -3.95 -18.83
C ALA A 153 -6.78 -3.96 -17.88
N ASN A 154 -5.79 -4.82 -18.14
CA ASN A 154 -4.58 -4.90 -17.31
C ASN A 154 -3.64 -3.70 -17.51
N LYS A 155 -3.58 -3.11 -18.71
CA LYS A 155 -2.89 -1.83 -18.94
C LYS A 155 -3.51 -0.72 -18.08
N THR A 156 -4.85 -0.59 -18.11
CA THR A 156 -5.59 0.38 -17.28
C THR A 156 -5.36 0.13 -15.79
N ASN A 157 -5.33 -1.14 -15.35
CA ASN A 157 -5.04 -1.48 -13.96
C ASN A 157 -3.63 -1.03 -13.54
N ILE A 158 -2.61 -1.27 -14.35
CA ILE A 158 -1.24 -0.80 -14.09
C ILE A 158 -1.19 0.73 -14.01
N GLN A 159 -1.79 1.43 -14.97
CA GLN A 159 -1.80 2.90 -14.99
C GLN A 159 -2.44 3.45 -13.72
N ASN A 160 -3.60 2.91 -13.32
CA ASN A 160 -4.29 3.31 -12.09
C ASN A 160 -3.46 2.98 -10.83
N ALA A 161 -2.81 1.82 -10.78
CA ALA A 161 -1.94 1.43 -9.67
C ALA A 161 -0.72 2.35 -9.55
N LEU A 162 -0.08 2.69 -10.67
CA LEU A 162 1.07 3.61 -10.71
C LEU A 162 0.68 5.01 -10.24
N ILE A 163 -0.48 5.54 -10.64
CA ILE A 163 -0.94 6.87 -10.18
C ILE A 163 -1.12 6.89 -8.65
N LYS A 164 -1.77 5.86 -8.08
CA LYS A 164 -1.91 5.70 -6.63
C LYS A 164 -0.55 5.57 -5.96
N PHE A 165 0.34 4.76 -6.54
CA PHE A 165 1.66 4.50 -6.00
C PHE A 165 2.58 5.71 -6.04
N VAL A 166 2.57 6.53 -7.10
CA VAL A 166 3.28 7.82 -7.16
C VAL A 166 2.87 8.70 -5.98
N THR A 167 1.56 8.91 -5.81
CA THR A 167 1.04 9.74 -4.72
C THR A 167 1.39 9.17 -3.35
N PHE A 168 1.30 7.85 -3.18
CA PHE A 168 1.75 7.17 -1.97
C PHE A 168 3.24 7.38 -1.72
N ASN A 169 4.09 7.13 -2.73
CA ASN A 169 5.53 7.21 -2.63
C ASN A 169 6.02 8.61 -2.24
N ASP A 170 5.41 9.65 -2.80
CA ASP A 170 5.76 11.05 -2.54
C ASP A 170 5.40 11.49 -1.11
N ASN A 171 4.34 10.90 -0.54
CA ASN A 171 3.87 11.22 0.82
C ASN A 171 4.34 10.22 1.88
N PHE A 172 4.95 9.10 1.46
CA PHE A 172 5.36 8.06 2.38
C PHE A 172 6.59 8.50 3.17
N TYR A 173 6.40 8.64 4.48
CA TYR A 173 7.45 8.93 5.44
C TYR A 173 7.35 7.97 6.62
N SER A 174 8.49 7.39 6.99
CA SER A 174 8.62 6.58 8.20
C SER A 174 9.88 7.06 8.95
N SER A 175 9.73 7.44 10.21
CA SER A 175 10.83 7.98 11.00
C SER A 175 11.84 6.92 11.46
N ASN A 176 11.42 5.67 11.64
CA ASN A 176 12.25 4.66 12.32
C ASN A 176 12.60 3.42 11.48
N SER A 177 12.05 3.24 10.27
CA SER A 177 12.49 2.14 9.40
C SER A 177 13.73 2.49 8.58
N THR A 178 14.53 1.46 8.33
CA THR A 178 15.69 1.52 7.41
C THR A 178 15.24 1.76 5.97
N TYR A 179 16.14 2.31 5.14
CA TYR A 179 15.87 2.51 3.71
C TYR A 179 15.35 1.23 3.03
N ASN A 180 15.94 0.07 3.31
CA ASN A 180 15.51 -1.20 2.72
C ASN A 180 14.09 -1.59 3.12
N GLN A 181 13.72 -1.46 4.40
CA GLN A 181 12.35 -1.71 4.86
C GLN A 181 11.34 -0.77 4.19
N GLN A 182 11.70 0.50 3.97
CA GLN A 182 10.86 1.44 3.23
C GLN A 182 10.68 1.00 1.77
N GLN A 183 11.76 0.59 1.09
CA GLN A 183 11.68 0.10 -0.29
C GLN A 183 10.86 -1.20 -0.40
N GLU A 184 11.02 -2.13 0.53
CA GLU A 184 10.22 -3.36 0.61
C GLU A 184 8.72 -3.05 0.79
N PHE A 185 8.39 -2.10 1.67
CA PHE A 185 7.00 -1.70 1.86
C PHE A 185 6.43 -0.97 0.65
N LYS A 186 7.21 -0.12 -0.02
CA LYS A 186 6.83 0.53 -1.28
C LYS A 186 6.55 -0.47 -2.39
N LEU A 187 7.45 -1.45 -2.58
CA LEU A 187 7.25 -2.56 -3.51
C LEU A 187 5.97 -3.32 -3.18
N TRP A 188 5.75 -3.66 -1.90
CA TRP A 188 4.54 -4.35 -1.47
C TRP A 188 3.27 -3.53 -1.73
N ALA A 189 3.30 -2.21 -1.48
CA ALA A 189 2.18 -1.32 -1.74
C ALA A 189 1.81 -1.27 -3.24
N LEU A 190 2.79 -1.22 -4.13
CA LEU A 190 2.53 -1.30 -5.58
C LEU A 190 1.87 -2.63 -5.96
N ILE A 191 2.42 -3.75 -5.48
CA ILE A 191 1.85 -5.08 -5.72
C ILE A 191 0.42 -5.16 -5.18
N TYR A 192 0.16 -4.57 -4.02
CA TYR A 192 -1.17 -4.49 -3.45
C TYR A 192 -2.13 -3.73 -4.36
N PHE A 193 -1.74 -2.56 -4.90
CA PHE A 193 -2.59 -1.80 -5.84
C PHE A 193 -2.85 -2.54 -7.16
N LEU A 194 -1.86 -3.27 -7.67
CA LEU A 194 -1.99 -4.09 -8.88
C LEU A 194 -2.99 -5.22 -8.70
N ASN A 195 -2.99 -5.87 -7.53
CA ASN A 195 -3.88 -6.99 -7.21
C ASN A 195 -5.25 -6.56 -6.68
N ASN A 196 -5.39 -5.29 -6.28
CA ASN A 196 -6.63 -4.74 -5.72
C ASN A 196 -7.01 -3.42 -6.44
N PRO A 197 -7.35 -3.47 -7.75
CA PRO A 197 -7.55 -2.28 -8.55
C PRO A 197 -8.69 -1.36 -8.06
N SER A 198 -9.68 -1.92 -7.35
CA SER A 198 -10.78 -1.18 -6.74
C SER A 198 -10.40 -0.42 -5.45
N VAL A 199 -9.28 -0.76 -4.80
CA VAL A 199 -8.86 -0.09 -3.56
C VAL A 199 -8.37 1.31 -3.86
N THR A 200 -8.96 2.30 -3.17
CA THR A 200 -8.51 3.69 -3.23
C THR A 200 -7.25 3.92 -2.40
N LEU A 201 -6.49 4.97 -2.72
CA LEU A 201 -5.34 5.37 -1.90
C LEU A 201 -5.76 5.70 -0.45
N GLN A 202 -6.93 6.31 -0.28
CA GLN A 202 -7.46 6.64 1.04
C GLN A 202 -7.71 5.37 1.88
N GLN A 203 -8.32 4.34 1.30
CA GLN A 203 -8.52 3.06 1.99
C GLN A 203 -7.19 2.39 2.33
N PHE A 204 -6.25 2.35 1.38
CA PHE A 204 -4.93 1.80 1.62
C PHE A 204 -4.21 2.50 2.79
N ASN A 205 -4.24 3.83 2.82
CA ASN A 205 -3.64 4.61 3.90
C ASN A 205 -4.37 4.36 5.23
N ASN A 206 -5.70 4.30 5.23
CA ASN A 206 -6.47 3.99 6.43
C ASN A 206 -6.06 2.64 7.05
N TRP A 207 -5.79 1.65 6.22
CA TRP A 207 -5.42 0.31 6.66
C TRP A 207 -3.96 0.20 7.08
N PHE A 208 -3.03 0.75 6.29
CA PHE A 208 -1.60 0.42 6.38
C PHE A 208 -0.69 1.61 6.68
N SER A 209 -1.21 2.82 6.88
CA SER A 209 -0.39 3.93 7.41
C SER A 209 -0.06 3.69 8.88
N SER A 210 1.20 3.95 9.25
CA SER A 210 1.71 3.66 10.58
C SER A 210 1.12 4.58 11.65
N LYS A 211 0.99 4.02 12.85
CA LYS A 211 0.66 4.74 14.07
C LYS A 211 1.93 5.41 14.63
N GLN A 212 1.77 6.56 15.28
CA GLN A 212 2.82 7.17 16.09
C GLN A 212 2.75 6.61 17.52
N VAL A 213 3.90 6.54 18.20
CA VAL A 213 3.95 6.22 19.63
C VAL A 213 3.26 7.33 20.41
N GLU A 214 2.23 6.98 21.17
CA GLU A 214 1.47 7.91 21.99
C GLU A 214 1.27 7.31 23.39
N GLU A 215 1.36 8.16 24.41
CA GLU A 215 1.18 7.81 25.82
C GLU A 215 -0.30 7.51 26.09
N GLU A 216 -0.58 6.46 26.85
CA GLU A 216 -1.93 6.13 27.30
C GLU A 216 -1.95 5.81 28.79
N GLY A 217 -3.16 5.64 29.35
CA GLY A 217 -3.28 5.17 30.72
C GLY A 217 -2.72 3.75 30.90
N GLU A 218 -2.46 3.35 32.13
CA GLU A 218 -1.96 2.01 32.43
C GLU A 218 -3.06 0.95 32.39
N PHE A 219 -2.66 -0.28 32.04
CA PHE A 219 -3.51 -1.46 32.08
C PHE A 219 -3.14 -2.35 33.29
N SER A 220 -4.13 -2.67 34.14
CA SER A 220 -3.95 -3.65 35.22
C SER A 220 -4.56 -4.99 34.86
N GLU A 221 -3.71 -5.98 34.65
CA GLU A 221 -4.16 -7.35 34.36
C GLU A 221 -4.94 -7.96 35.55
N GLU A 222 -4.48 -7.71 36.78
CA GLU A 222 -5.13 -8.17 38.01
C GLU A 222 -6.58 -7.64 38.12
N PHE A 223 -6.79 -6.35 37.87
CA PHE A 223 -8.13 -5.76 37.92
C PHE A 223 -9.05 -6.37 36.84
N TRP A 224 -8.60 -6.39 35.58
CA TRP A 224 -9.46 -6.78 34.46
C TRP A 224 -9.73 -8.29 34.38
N ASN A 225 -8.81 -9.12 34.88
CA ASN A 225 -8.98 -10.57 34.93
C ASN A 225 -9.62 -11.05 36.24
N ASN A 226 -9.96 -10.16 37.17
CA ASN A 226 -10.70 -10.52 38.38
C ASN A 226 -12.08 -11.11 38.02
N PRO A 227 -12.37 -12.38 38.35
CA PRO A 227 -13.67 -13.01 38.05
C PRO A 227 -14.83 -12.36 38.82
N ASN A 228 -14.54 -11.67 39.92
CA ASN A 228 -15.52 -10.97 40.75
C ASN A 228 -15.74 -9.52 40.31
N LEU A 229 -15.04 -9.03 39.27
CA LEU A 229 -15.30 -7.72 38.70
C LEU A 229 -16.65 -7.73 37.98
N LEU A 230 -17.66 -7.17 38.65
CA LEU A 230 -19.01 -7.00 38.13
C LEU A 230 -19.11 -5.69 37.36
N ILE A 231 -19.35 -5.78 36.05
CA ILE A 231 -19.73 -4.66 35.19
C ILE A 231 -21.17 -4.90 34.76
N GLN A 232 -22.02 -3.90 34.95
CA GLN A 232 -23.41 -3.98 34.51
C GLN A 232 -23.47 -4.04 32.98
N GLN A 233 -24.10 -5.09 32.46
CA GLN A 233 -24.35 -5.22 31.04
C GLN A 233 -25.30 -4.12 30.56
N GLN A 234 -25.07 -3.65 29.34
CA GLN A 234 -25.89 -2.65 28.67
C GLN A 234 -26.16 -3.12 27.24
N ASN A 235 -27.20 -2.60 26.62
CA ASN A 235 -27.41 -2.82 25.19
C ASN A 235 -26.45 -1.95 24.39
N LEU A 236 -26.01 -2.44 23.23
CA LEU A 236 -25.23 -1.63 22.28
C LEU A 236 -26.04 -0.38 21.86
N PRO A 237 -25.38 0.77 21.64
CA PRO A 237 -26.04 1.93 21.04
C PRO A 237 -26.38 1.68 19.56
N THR A 238 -27.25 2.51 18.98
CA THR A 238 -27.42 2.53 17.52
C THR A 238 -26.17 3.07 16.83
N PHE A 239 -25.94 2.69 15.58
CA PHE A 239 -24.79 3.21 14.82
C PHE A 239 -24.86 4.73 14.68
N GLU A 240 -26.03 5.29 14.39
CA GLU A 240 -26.21 6.74 14.19
C GLU A 240 -25.97 7.54 15.48
N SER A 241 -26.49 7.08 16.63
CA SER A 241 -26.23 7.75 17.91
C SER A 241 -24.75 7.69 18.30
N PHE A 242 -24.09 6.56 18.06
CA PHE A 242 -22.67 6.40 18.32
C PHE A 242 -21.80 7.24 17.38
N LYS A 243 -22.07 7.22 16.07
CA LYS A 243 -21.34 7.97 15.06
C LYS A 243 -21.47 9.48 15.25
N SER A 244 -22.68 9.97 15.52
CA SER A 244 -22.93 11.40 15.76
C SER A 244 -22.24 11.92 17.03
N ALA A 245 -22.05 11.05 18.02
CA ALA A 245 -21.33 11.35 19.26
C ALA A 245 -19.79 11.18 19.13
N CYS A 246 -19.31 10.48 18.10
CA CYS A 246 -17.89 10.22 17.91
C CYS A 246 -17.16 11.46 17.37
N PRO A 247 -16.06 11.91 18.02
CA PRO A 247 -15.26 13.00 17.50
C PRO A 247 -14.72 12.69 16.09
N THR A 248 -14.82 13.65 15.18
CA THR A 248 -14.36 13.51 13.79
C THR A 248 -12.85 13.28 13.69
N SER A 249 -12.39 12.81 12.53
CA SER A 249 -10.96 12.65 12.23
C SER A 249 -10.15 13.94 12.29
N THR A 250 -10.80 15.10 12.10
CA THR A 250 -10.18 16.43 12.20
C THR A 250 -10.10 16.96 13.63
N THR A 251 -10.79 16.34 14.59
CA THR A 251 -10.71 16.76 15.99
C THR A 251 -9.33 16.42 16.53
N THR A 252 -8.53 17.39 16.98
CA THR A 252 -7.21 17.12 17.57
C THR A 252 -7.32 16.60 19.01
N ALA A 253 -6.25 16.02 19.55
CA ALA A 253 -6.20 15.64 20.96
C ALA A 253 -6.45 16.84 21.89
N GLN A 254 -5.87 18.00 21.58
CA GLN A 254 -6.09 19.25 22.32
C GLN A 254 -7.57 19.65 22.32
N THR A 255 -8.19 19.69 21.13
CA THR A 255 -9.60 20.07 20.99
C THR A 255 -10.51 19.10 21.76
N LEU A 256 -10.25 17.80 21.66
CA LEU A 256 -11.00 16.77 22.36
C LEU A 256 -10.89 16.93 23.88
N CYS A 257 -9.68 17.00 24.41
CA CYS A 257 -9.44 17.07 25.85
C CYS A 257 -9.93 18.39 26.45
N ASN A 258 -9.78 19.52 25.74
CA ASN A 258 -10.37 20.81 26.14
C ASN A 258 -11.90 20.75 26.17
N GLY A 259 -12.51 20.10 25.18
CA GLY A 259 -13.97 19.95 25.09
C GLY A 259 -14.56 19.02 26.16
N ILE A 260 -13.78 18.09 26.71
CA ILE A 260 -14.20 17.23 27.83
C ILE A 260 -13.91 17.91 29.18
N GLY A 261 -12.76 18.56 29.33
CA GLY A 261 -12.35 19.22 30.57
C GLY A 261 -12.04 18.24 31.71
N GLY A 262 -12.05 18.73 32.95
CA GLY A 262 -11.89 17.92 34.17
C GLY A 262 -10.54 17.21 34.25
N GLU A 263 -10.54 15.98 34.78
CA GLU A 263 -9.33 15.18 34.91
C GLU A 263 -8.72 14.80 33.55
N VAL A 264 -9.54 14.71 32.49
CA VAL A 264 -9.07 14.46 31.12
C VAL A 264 -8.15 15.56 30.63
N LEU A 265 -8.53 16.83 30.85
CA LEU A 265 -7.71 17.97 30.49
C LEU A 265 -6.44 18.05 31.35
N THR A 266 -6.55 17.77 32.65
CA THR A 266 -5.39 17.71 33.56
C THR A 266 -4.36 16.67 33.08
N MET A 267 -4.81 15.47 32.73
CA MET A 267 -3.95 14.41 32.20
C MET A 267 -3.28 14.83 30.88
N TYR A 268 -4.05 15.40 29.95
CA TYR A 268 -3.52 15.89 28.68
C TYR A 268 -2.40 16.93 28.88
N ASN A 269 -2.64 17.92 29.74
CA ASN A 269 -1.64 18.96 30.03
C ASN A 269 -0.37 18.38 30.65
N ALA A 270 -0.49 17.38 31.52
CA ALA A 270 0.65 16.70 32.14
C ALA A 270 1.50 15.91 31.12
N VAL A 271 0.87 15.28 30.13
CA VAL A 271 1.56 14.56 29.04
C VAL A 271 2.27 15.55 28.11
N VAL A 272 1.60 16.62 27.68
CA VAL A 272 2.19 17.62 26.79
C VAL A 272 3.33 18.38 27.46
N ALA A 273 3.25 18.65 28.77
CA ALA A 273 4.33 19.27 29.53
C ALA A 273 5.65 18.45 29.52
N GLN A 274 5.56 17.15 29.20
CA GLN A 274 6.71 16.26 29.03
C GLN A 274 7.17 16.14 27.57
N ASN A 275 6.66 16.98 26.66
CA ASN A 275 6.86 16.88 25.21
C ASN A 275 6.41 15.52 24.61
N LYS A 276 5.41 14.90 25.22
CA LYS A 276 4.81 13.64 24.77
C LYS A 276 3.43 13.88 24.14
N LYS A 277 2.96 12.90 23.35
CA LYS A 277 1.62 12.91 22.73
C LYS A 277 0.70 11.97 23.50
N LEU A 278 -0.54 12.37 23.75
CA LEU A 278 -1.55 11.53 24.39
C LEU A 278 -2.33 10.73 23.34
N ASN A 279 -2.45 9.42 23.55
CA ASN A 279 -3.30 8.53 22.79
C ASN A 279 -4.76 8.80 23.15
N THR A 280 -5.52 9.25 22.16
CA THR A 280 -6.94 9.62 22.35
C THR A 280 -7.94 8.59 21.87
N CYS A 281 -7.50 7.42 21.38
CA CYS A 281 -8.40 6.42 20.81
C CYS A 281 -9.49 5.98 21.83
N ALA A 282 -9.08 5.60 23.04
CA ALA A 282 -10.01 5.18 24.09
C ALA A 282 -10.90 6.33 24.59
N LEU A 283 -10.37 7.56 24.63
CA LEU A 283 -11.14 8.75 25.01
C LEU A 283 -12.24 9.08 23.99
N ARG A 284 -11.95 8.98 22.68
CA ARG A 284 -12.93 9.22 21.62
C ARG A 284 -14.10 8.25 21.71
N ILE A 285 -13.79 6.96 21.87
CA ILE A 285 -14.81 5.91 22.01
C ILE A 285 -15.56 6.07 23.34
N SER A 286 -14.88 6.38 24.43
CA SER A 286 -15.54 6.69 25.71
C SER A 286 -16.53 7.86 25.59
N LYS A 287 -16.15 8.93 24.88
CA LYS A 287 -17.05 10.05 24.58
C LYS A 287 -18.23 9.61 23.72
N ALA A 288 -17.99 8.85 22.64
CA ALA A 288 -19.03 8.34 21.77
C ALA A 288 -20.05 7.47 22.53
N LEU A 289 -19.58 6.59 23.43
CA LEU A 289 -20.42 5.77 24.30
C LEU A 289 -21.26 6.64 25.25
N ASN A 290 -20.60 7.52 26.01
CA ASN A 290 -21.25 8.41 26.97
C ASN A 290 -22.36 9.27 26.35
N TYR A 291 -22.15 9.74 25.13
CA TYR A 291 -23.08 10.64 24.42
C TYR A 291 -24.05 9.88 23.49
N SER A 292 -23.94 8.55 23.41
CA SER A 292 -24.92 7.68 22.75
C SER A 292 -25.84 6.94 23.74
N GLY A 293 -25.80 7.32 25.03
CA GLY A 293 -26.67 6.80 26.08
C GLY A 293 -26.08 5.65 26.90
N ILE A 294 -24.83 5.28 26.66
CA ILE A 294 -24.12 4.25 27.43
C ILE A 294 -23.44 4.89 28.63
N ILE A 295 -23.63 4.32 29.82
CA ILE A 295 -23.03 4.82 31.04
C ILE A 295 -21.71 4.08 31.29
N ILE A 296 -20.60 4.81 31.30
CA ILE A 296 -19.33 4.31 31.82
C ILE A 296 -19.30 4.57 33.33
N PRO A 297 -19.28 3.53 34.18
CA PRO A 297 -19.21 3.74 35.63
C PRO A 297 -17.82 4.24 36.03
N SER A 298 -17.73 4.83 37.23
CA SER A 298 -16.43 5.05 37.85
C SER A 298 -15.88 3.68 38.25
N LEU A 299 -14.72 3.32 37.71
CA LEU A 299 -14.04 2.07 38.02
C LEU A 299 -13.03 2.29 39.14
N PRO A 300 -12.84 1.32 40.04
CA PRO A 300 -11.77 1.37 41.02
C PRO A 300 -10.41 1.61 40.38
N ASP A 301 -9.53 2.28 41.13
CA ASP A 301 -8.14 2.45 40.75
C ASP A 301 -7.42 1.09 40.69
N ASN A 302 -6.42 1.01 39.84
CA ASN A 302 -5.50 -0.12 39.76
C ASN A 302 -4.75 -0.28 41.08
N PRO A 303 -4.29 -1.51 41.42
CA PRO A 303 -3.53 -1.76 42.65
C PRO A 303 -2.26 -0.89 42.81
N ASN A 304 -1.69 -0.41 41.70
CA ASN A 304 -0.53 0.49 41.68
C ASN A 304 -0.91 1.99 41.75
N GLY A 305 -2.19 2.32 41.95
CA GLY A 305 -2.69 3.68 42.12
C GLY A 305 -3.03 4.42 40.83
N THR A 306 -2.92 3.77 39.66
CA THR A 306 -3.36 4.40 38.39
C THR A 306 -4.84 4.21 38.13
N LYS A 307 -5.45 5.12 37.38
CA LYS A 307 -6.90 5.17 37.20
C LYS A 307 -7.36 4.33 36.00
N ASN A 308 -8.36 3.46 36.19
CA ASN A 308 -9.06 2.79 35.08
C ASN A 308 -10.01 3.73 34.33
N THR A 309 -10.58 4.70 35.04
CA THR A 309 -11.41 5.76 34.49
C THR A 309 -11.08 7.10 35.12
N ILE A 310 -11.19 8.16 34.32
CA ILE A 310 -11.06 9.54 34.81
C ILE A 310 -12.32 10.35 34.52
N VAL A 311 -12.59 11.37 35.34
CA VAL A 311 -13.84 12.14 35.27
C VAL A 311 -13.67 13.41 34.44
N GLY A 312 -14.52 13.60 33.42
CA GLY A 312 -14.57 14.84 32.64
C GLY A 312 -15.27 15.97 33.40
N ALA A 313 -15.19 17.21 32.90
CA ALA A 313 -15.92 18.34 33.48
C ALA A 313 -17.45 18.16 33.36
N ASP A 314 -17.89 17.30 32.44
CA ASP A 314 -19.29 16.93 32.23
C ASP A 314 -19.79 15.84 33.20
N GLY A 315 -19.00 15.48 34.21
CA GLY A 315 -19.34 14.51 35.24
C GLY A 315 -19.37 13.05 34.79
N LYS A 316 -18.96 12.76 33.55
CA LYS A 316 -18.92 11.38 33.01
C LYS A 316 -17.54 10.77 33.17
N ASN A 317 -17.48 9.45 33.19
CA ASN A 317 -16.23 8.69 33.29
C ASN A 317 -15.72 8.33 31.89
N TYR A 318 -14.40 8.35 31.74
CA TYR A 318 -13.73 8.06 30.48
C TYR A 318 -12.63 7.02 30.70
N ILE A 319 -12.63 5.96 29.88
CA ILE A 319 -11.56 4.98 29.84
C ILE A 319 -10.44 5.52 28.95
N ILE A 320 -9.21 5.44 29.43
CA ILE A 320 -8.03 6.10 28.82
C ILE A 320 -6.98 5.13 28.24
N ASN A 321 -7.24 3.83 28.33
CA ASN A 321 -6.36 2.78 27.81
C ASN A 321 -7.16 1.89 26.85
N ALA A 322 -6.58 1.57 25.69
CA ALA A 322 -7.28 0.80 24.65
C ALA A 322 -7.63 -0.63 25.10
N LYS A 323 -6.72 -1.32 25.79
CA LYS A 323 -6.93 -2.69 26.30
C LYS A 323 -7.93 -2.72 27.47
N SER A 324 -7.90 -1.72 28.35
CA SER A 324 -8.93 -1.50 29.38
C SER A 324 -10.31 -1.29 28.74
N LEU A 325 -10.39 -0.47 27.68
CA LEU A 325 -11.63 -0.22 26.95
C LEU A 325 -12.16 -1.52 26.32
N ASN A 326 -11.32 -2.32 25.66
CA ASN A 326 -11.74 -3.61 25.11
C ASN A 326 -12.30 -4.56 26.18
N LYS A 327 -11.58 -4.72 27.31
CA LYS A 327 -12.01 -5.56 28.43
C LYS A 327 -13.35 -5.08 29.00
N TRP A 328 -13.55 -3.76 29.10
CA TRP A 328 -14.81 -3.18 29.49
C TRP A 328 -15.93 -3.48 28.47
N LEU A 329 -15.70 -3.25 27.17
CA LEU A 329 -16.66 -3.54 26.11
C LEU A 329 -17.11 -5.01 26.12
N ARG A 330 -16.17 -5.94 26.28
CA ARG A 330 -16.48 -7.39 26.40
C ARG A 330 -17.37 -7.70 27.61
N LYS A 331 -17.11 -7.07 28.76
CA LYS A 331 -17.93 -7.27 29.97
C LYS A 331 -19.29 -6.57 29.88
N THR A 332 -19.38 -5.43 29.20
CA THR A 332 -20.61 -4.62 29.07
C THR A 332 -21.54 -5.14 27.97
N PHE A 333 -21.01 -5.51 26.81
CA PHE A 333 -21.78 -5.87 25.61
C PHE A 333 -21.66 -7.34 25.21
N GLY A 334 -20.85 -8.12 25.93
CA GLY A 334 -20.46 -9.48 25.55
C GLY A 334 -19.22 -9.50 24.65
N THR A 335 -18.56 -10.66 24.62
CA THR A 335 -17.37 -10.90 23.80
C THR A 335 -17.78 -11.24 22.37
N PRO A 336 -17.29 -10.51 21.35
CA PRO A 336 -17.51 -10.88 19.95
C PRO A 336 -16.95 -12.27 19.65
N THR A 337 -17.59 -12.98 18.72
CA THR A 337 -17.22 -14.34 18.30
C THR A 337 -17.32 -14.48 16.78
N GLY A 338 -16.76 -15.56 16.22
CA GLY A 338 -16.81 -15.83 14.78
C GLY A 338 -16.14 -14.71 13.99
N ASP A 339 -16.77 -14.25 12.91
CA ASP A 339 -16.18 -13.24 12.03
C ASP A 339 -15.91 -11.89 12.73
N ASN A 340 -16.58 -11.63 13.87
CA ASN A 340 -16.42 -10.40 14.64
C ASN A 340 -15.30 -10.46 15.68
N HIS A 341 -14.59 -11.59 15.77
CA HIS A 341 -13.36 -11.75 16.52
C HIS A 341 -12.28 -12.27 15.58
N ILE A 342 -11.35 -11.39 15.20
CA ILE A 342 -10.32 -11.66 14.21
C ILE A 342 -8.97 -11.77 14.91
N THR A 343 -8.23 -12.85 14.72
CA THR A 343 -6.93 -13.08 15.35
C THR A 343 -5.76 -12.80 14.41
N ASN A 344 -4.57 -12.62 14.96
CA ASN A 344 -3.34 -12.44 14.20
C ASN A 344 -3.08 -13.56 13.17
N SER A 345 -3.47 -14.80 13.47
CA SER A 345 -3.35 -15.93 12.54
C SER A 345 -4.12 -15.75 11.22
N GLN A 346 -5.11 -14.85 11.19
CA GLN A 346 -5.89 -14.54 9.99
C GLN A 346 -5.32 -13.36 9.19
N SER A 347 -4.32 -12.65 9.72
CA SER A 347 -3.81 -11.38 9.16
C SER A 347 -3.18 -11.51 7.77
N GLY A 348 -2.55 -12.64 7.48
CA GLY A 348 -1.70 -12.81 6.31
C GLY A 348 -0.43 -11.95 6.37
N VAL A 349 0.36 -11.98 5.31
CA VAL A 349 1.62 -11.21 5.23
C VAL A 349 1.29 -9.71 5.27
N LYS A 350 1.91 -8.99 6.21
CA LYS A 350 1.72 -7.54 6.44
C LYS A 350 0.25 -7.12 6.67
N GLY A 351 -0.59 -8.02 7.19
CA GLY A 351 -1.99 -7.70 7.51
C GLY A 351 -2.91 -7.64 6.29
N ILE A 352 -2.47 -8.17 5.14
CA ILE A 352 -3.17 -8.06 3.85
C ILE A 352 -4.62 -8.57 3.86
N ASN A 353 -4.96 -9.50 4.76
CA ASN A 353 -6.29 -10.08 4.82
C ASN A 353 -7.28 -9.25 5.63
N PHE A 354 -6.81 -8.40 6.56
CA PHE A 354 -7.69 -7.65 7.46
C PHE A 354 -8.73 -6.77 6.74
N PRO A 355 -8.38 -6.03 5.67
CA PRO A 355 -9.38 -5.23 4.92
C PRO A 355 -10.62 -6.03 4.51
N ASN A 356 -10.43 -7.26 4.03
CA ASN A 356 -11.53 -8.13 3.61
C ASN A 356 -12.32 -8.67 4.82
N LEU A 357 -11.64 -8.97 5.93
CA LEU A 357 -12.26 -9.48 7.15
C LEU A 357 -13.15 -8.43 7.85
N ILE A 358 -12.91 -7.14 7.61
CA ILE A 358 -13.71 -6.03 8.15
C ILE A 358 -14.65 -5.38 7.13
N LEU A 359 -14.63 -5.83 5.88
CA LEU A 359 -15.44 -5.28 4.81
C LEU A 359 -16.93 -5.38 5.14
N ASN A 360 -17.72 -4.37 4.76
CA ASN A 360 -19.16 -4.26 5.03
C ASN A 360 -19.57 -4.27 6.50
N LYS A 361 -18.62 -4.12 7.44
CA LYS A 361 -18.92 -3.99 8.87
C LYS A 361 -19.03 -2.52 9.27
N LYS A 362 -19.90 -2.25 10.24
CA LYS A 362 -20.02 -0.94 10.88
C LYS A 362 -20.22 -1.11 12.39
N GLY A 363 -19.59 -0.25 13.19
CA GLY A 363 -19.73 -0.28 14.64
C GLY A 363 -18.48 0.11 15.41
N ILE A 364 -18.26 -0.52 16.56
CA ILE A 364 -17.10 -0.27 17.43
C ILE A 364 -15.98 -1.24 17.04
N TYR A 365 -14.84 -0.71 16.60
CA TYR A 365 -13.62 -1.47 16.33
C TYR A 365 -12.68 -1.37 17.53
N SER A 366 -12.18 -2.49 18.01
CA SER A 366 -11.16 -2.53 19.05
C SER A 366 -10.10 -3.57 18.72
N MET A 367 -8.88 -3.10 18.49
CA MET A 367 -7.72 -3.92 18.24
C MET A 367 -6.83 -3.94 19.48
N ILE A 368 -6.39 -5.14 19.87
CA ILE A 368 -5.39 -5.34 20.91
C ILE A 368 -4.06 -5.65 20.26
N ALA A 369 -3.02 -4.96 20.73
CA ALA A 369 -1.67 -5.13 20.24
C ALA A 369 -1.00 -6.35 20.87
N ARG A 370 -0.08 -7.02 20.15
CA ARG A 370 0.69 -8.15 20.70
C ARG A 370 1.51 -7.73 21.92
N ASP A 371 1.60 -8.56 22.95
CA ASP A 371 2.20 -8.16 24.23
C ASP A 371 3.64 -7.65 24.09
N GLU A 372 4.43 -8.23 23.19
CA GLU A 372 5.83 -7.88 22.96
C GLU A 372 6.06 -6.48 22.35
N ILE A 373 5.02 -5.80 21.87
CA ILE A 373 5.12 -4.45 21.28
C ILE A 373 4.31 -3.39 22.02
N GLN A 374 3.58 -3.76 23.09
CA GLN A 374 2.71 -2.80 23.80
C GLN A 374 3.49 -1.65 24.43
N SER A 375 4.76 -1.85 24.81
CA SER A 375 5.61 -0.81 25.41
C SER A 375 5.99 0.31 24.44
N THR A 376 5.99 0.04 23.14
CA THR A 376 6.35 1.03 22.10
C THR A 376 5.16 1.44 21.25
N TRP A 377 4.09 0.63 21.20
CA TRP A 377 2.97 0.84 20.30
C TRP A 377 1.68 1.30 21.03
N GLY A 378 1.66 1.12 22.34
CA GLY A 378 0.44 1.13 23.15
C GLY A 378 -0.22 -0.26 23.17
N THR A 379 -1.15 -0.44 24.09
CA THR A 379 -1.84 -1.72 24.33
C THR A 379 -2.85 -2.08 23.23
N GLY A 380 -3.18 -1.15 22.34
CA GLY A 380 -4.11 -1.38 21.24
C GLY A 380 -4.54 -0.12 20.50
N HIS A 381 -5.68 -0.22 19.81
CA HIS A 381 -6.39 0.87 19.14
C HIS A 381 -7.89 0.65 19.24
N ALA A 382 -8.66 1.73 19.30
CA ALA A 382 -10.12 1.66 19.25
C ALA A 382 -10.66 2.77 18.36
N ASP A 383 -11.65 2.46 17.53
CA ASP A 383 -12.15 3.39 16.52
C ASP A 383 -13.62 3.14 16.17
N LEU A 384 -14.21 4.10 15.47
CA LEU A 384 -15.45 3.89 14.74
C LEU A 384 -15.12 3.18 13.42
N LEU A 385 -15.81 2.08 13.14
CA LEU A 385 -15.71 1.35 11.88
C LEU A 385 -16.93 1.64 11.01
N GLU A 386 -16.70 1.95 9.74
CA GLU A 386 -17.75 2.12 8.74
C GLU A 386 -17.29 1.55 7.40
N ASN A 387 -18.00 0.53 6.92
CA ASN A 387 -17.77 -0.12 5.64
C ASN A 387 -16.30 -0.53 5.41
N GLY A 388 -15.71 -1.19 6.40
CA GLY A 388 -14.31 -1.64 6.33
C GLY A 388 -13.26 -0.54 6.45
N THR A 389 -13.65 0.68 6.84
CA THR A 389 -12.72 1.81 7.06
C THR A 389 -12.88 2.32 8.48
N CYS A 390 -11.77 2.55 9.18
CA CYS A 390 -11.77 3.17 10.51
C CYS A 390 -11.84 4.69 10.38
N LEU A 391 -12.45 5.41 11.33
CA LEU A 391 -12.57 6.86 11.23
C LEU A 391 -11.21 7.58 11.21
N LEU A 392 -10.24 7.08 11.99
CA LEU A 392 -8.85 7.53 11.91
C LEU A 392 -8.05 6.60 10.98
N ASN A 393 -7.55 5.49 11.51
CA ASN A 393 -6.77 4.47 10.82
C ASN A 393 -6.99 3.13 11.52
N CYS A 394 -7.01 2.02 10.78
CA CYS A 394 -7.19 0.68 11.35
C CYS A 394 -5.88 0.07 11.88
N ASN A 395 -4.72 0.55 11.41
CA ASN A 395 -3.39 0.17 11.88
C ASN A 395 -3.07 -1.33 11.71
N PHE A 396 -3.27 -1.88 10.51
CA PHE A 396 -3.03 -3.29 10.21
C PHE A 396 -1.56 -3.68 10.07
N TYR A 397 -0.69 -2.69 9.88
CA TYR A 397 0.73 -2.93 9.69
C TYR A 397 1.57 -1.77 10.25
N ASP A 398 2.64 -2.11 10.95
CA ASP A 398 3.66 -1.17 11.40
C ASP A 398 4.87 -1.27 10.48
N VAL A 399 5.06 -0.23 9.65
CA VAL A 399 6.15 -0.16 8.69
C VAL A 399 7.48 0.15 9.38
N ASP A 400 7.46 0.97 10.42
CA ASP A 400 8.66 1.40 11.16
C ASP A 400 9.39 0.19 11.74
N ASN A 401 8.62 -0.81 12.17
CA ASN A 401 9.11 -2.00 12.84
C ASN A 401 8.92 -3.29 12.02
N ASN A 402 8.33 -3.20 10.83
CA ASN A 402 8.13 -4.28 9.87
C ASN A 402 7.31 -5.49 10.42
N PHE A 403 6.19 -5.25 11.10
CA PHE A 403 5.35 -6.32 11.64
C PHE A 403 3.85 -5.98 11.68
N VAL A 404 3.01 -7.02 11.86
CA VAL A 404 1.57 -6.86 12.13
C VAL A 404 1.35 -6.67 13.64
N PRO A 405 0.85 -5.50 14.09
CA PRO A 405 0.73 -5.20 15.52
C PRO A 405 -0.40 -5.91 16.22
N VAL A 406 -1.34 -6.47 15.47
CA VAL A 406 -2.58 -7.08 15.96
C VAL A 406 -2.29 -8.40 16.66
N ASP A 407 -2.78 -8.54 17.89
CA ASP A 407 -3.05 -9.83 18.53
C ASP A 407 -4.45 -10.33 18.13
N TYR A 408 -5.45 -9.49 18.38
CA TYR A 408 -6.81 -9.68 17.87
C TYR A 408 -7.55 -8.36 17.67
N ILE A 409 -8.64 -8.42 16.90
CA ILE A 409 -9.61 -7.35 16.66
C ILE A 409 -10.98 -7.87 17.06
N ASP A 410 -11.67 -7.11 17.89
CA ASP A 410 -13.08 -7.29 18.20
C ASP A 410 -13.92 -6.21 17.52
N ILE A 411 -15.06 -6.62 16.98
CA ILE A 411 -16.01 -5.72 16.33
C ILE A 411 -17.40 -5.91 16.95
N TRP A 412 -17.93 -4.86 17.56
CA TRP A 412 -19.33 -4.81 17.98
C TRP A 412 -20.15 -4.15 16.88
N ILE A 413 -20.95 -4.94 16.16
CA ILE A 413 -21.81 -4.43 15.10
C ILE A 413 -22.92 -3.58 15.71
N LEU A 414 -23.04 -2.35 15.23
CA LEU A 414 -24.10 -1.43 15.62
C LEU A 414 -25.14 -1.35 14.51
N ASN A 415 -26.42 -1.40 14.89
CA ASN A 415 -27.53 -1.33 13.95
C ASN A 415 -27.81 0.10 13.51
#